data_AF-A0A4Y2W881-F1
#
_entry.id   AF-A0A4Y2W881-F1
#
_cell.length_a   1.000
_cell.length_b   1.000
_cell.length_c   1.000
_cell.angle_alpha   90.00
_cell.angle_beta   90.00
_cell.angle_gamma   90.00
#
_symmetry.space_group_name_H-M   'P 1'
#
loop_
_entity.id
_entity.type
_entity.pdbx_description
1 polymer ?
#
loop_
_entity_poly.entity_id
_entity_poly.type
_entity_poly.pdbx_seq_one_letter_code
_entity_poly.pdbx_strand_id
1 'polypeptide(L)'
;MRHEKYVNIYKAVLEWFKTVRAKKILVSGPMMQHKAKELADALGIENFSASNGWLDRFRIRNNITFRSLGGEAADVDPSLCEDWQERLPLLLARYDDEDIFNMDETALFFRALPNKSMIQKSEGARGGKIPKERLTISFCLSAAGEKEKPLVIWRCQTNLKE
;
A
#
# COMPACT_ATOMS: atom_id res chain seq x y z
N MET A 1 -4.70 -20.82 -31.41
CA MET A 1 -4.74 -19.56 -32.19
C MET A 1 -5.44 -18.48 -31.36
N ARG A 2 -4.79 -17.37 -31.02
CA ARG A 2 -5.46 -16.23 -30.36
C ARG A 2 -6.20 -15.45 -31.45
N HIS A 3 -7.51 -15.25 -31.29
CA HIS A 3 -8.26 -14.38 -32.20
C HIS A 3 -7.68 -12.96 -32.16
N GLU A 4 -7.40 -12.40 -33.32
CA GLU A 4 -6.80 -11.08 -33.56
C GLU A 4 -7.47 -9.96 -32.75
N LYS A 5 -8.79 -10.08 -32.55
CA LYS A 5 -9.61 -9.20 -31.69
C LYS A 5 -9.08 -9.06 -30.26
N TYR A 6 -8.58 -10.14 -29.64
CA TYR A 6 -8.03 -10.08 -28.29
C TYR A 6 -6.68 -9.38 -28.25
N VAL A 7 -5.91 -9.35 -29.34
CA VAL A 7 -4.61 -8.65 -29.38
C VAL A 7 -4.82 -7.14 -29.26
N ASN A 8 -5.85 -6.60 -29.91
CA ASN A 8 -6.19 -5.18 -29.84
C ASN A 8 -6.61 -4.73 -28.43
N ILE A 9 -7.42 -5.51 -27.71
CA ILE A 9 -7.81 -5.17 -26.33
C ILE A 9 -6.58 -5.13 -25.41
N TYR A 10 -5.70 -6.15 -25.49
CA TYR A 10 -4.51 -6.19 -24.63
C TYR A 10 -3.61 -4.96 -24.86
N LYS A 11 -3.44 -4.53 -26.11
CA LYS A 11 -2.64 -3.35 -26.44
C LYS A 11 -3.30 -2.07 -25.91
N ALA A 12 -4.60 -1.89 -26.15
CA ALA A 12 -5.33 -0.71 -25.70
C ALA A 12 -5.34 -0.57 -24.17
N VAL A 13 -5.56 -1.66 -23.44
CA VAL A 13 -5.51 -1.65 -21.97
C VAL A 13 -4.10 -1.31 -21.46
N LEU A 14 -3.05 -1.81 -22.13
CA LEU A 14 -1.67 -1.50 -21.75
C LEU A 14 -1.32 -0.02 -21.98
N GLU A 15 -1.73 0.56 -23.12
CA GLU A 15 -1.52 1.98 -23.42
C GLU A 15 -2.25 2.89 -22.43
N TRP A 16 -3.50 2.54 -22.10
CA TRP A 16 -4.24 3.23 -21.04
C TRP A 16 -3.53 3.12 -19.69
N PHE A 17 -3.09 1.92 -19.30
CA PHE A 17 -2.39 1.70 -18.04
C PHE A 17 -1.13 2.57 -17.95
N LYS A 18 -0.31 2.59 -19.01
CA LYS A 18 0.89 3.43 -19.10
C LYS A 18 0.55 4.92 -18.94
N THR A 19 -0.50 5.39 -19.62
CA THR A 19 -0.96 6.78 -19.55
C THR A 19 -1.38 7.17 -18.12
N VAL A 20 -2.15 6.31 -17.45
CA VAL A 20 -2.63 6.57 -16.08
C VAL A 20 -1.47 6.53 -15.08
N ARG A 21 -0.52 5.60 -15.25
CA ARG A 21 0.68 5.53 -14.41
C ARG A 21 1.65 6.68 -14.62
N ALA A 22 1.77 7.22 -15.84
CA ALA A 22 2.55 8.43 -16.10
C ALA A 22 2.03 9.64 -15.30
N LYS A 23 0.72 9.69 -15.03
CA LYS A 23 0.08 10.70 -14.16
C LYS A 23 0.14 10.34 -12.66
N LYS A 24 0.93 9.34 -12.28
CA LYS A 24 1.06 8.80 -10.90
C LYS A 24 -0.25 8.29 -10.28
N ILE A 25 -1.31 8.06 -11.06
CA ILE A 25 -2.59 7.58 -10.54
C ILE A 25 -2.48 6.08 -10.21
N LEU A 26 -2.99 5.69 -9.03
CA LEU A 26 -3.04 4.30 -8.59
C LEU A 26 -4.09 3.52 -9.39
N VAL A 27 -3.73 2.32 -9.84
CA VAL A 27 -4.61 1.46 -10.63
C VAL A 27 -4.79 0.13 -9.92
N SER A 28 -6.04 -0.19 -9.56
CA SER A 28 -6.40 -1.47 -8.94
C SER A 28 -6.79 -2.53 -9.99
N GLY A 29 -6.82 -3.80 -9.57
CA GLY A 29 -7.30 -4.90 -10.42
C GLY A 29 -8.72 -4.67 -10.96
N PRO A 30 -9.71 -4.31 -10.11
CA PRO A 30 -11.06 -3.98 -10.58
C PRO A 30 -11.10 -2.82 -11.58
N MET A 31 -10.27 -1.78 -11.42
CA MET A 31 -10.19 -0.68 -12.38
C MET A 31 -9.68 -1.16 -13.75
N MET A 32 -8.67 -2.02 -13.77
CA MET A 32 -8.18 -2.62 -15.03
C MET A 32 -9.25 -3.49 -15.70
N GLN A 33 -9.97 -4.30 -14.93
CA GLN A 33 -11.05 -5.15 -15.46
C GLN A 33 -12.19 -4.31 -16.02
N HIS A 34 -12.57 -3.24 -15.32
CA HIS A 34 -13.60 -2.31 -15.79
C HIS A 34 -13.17 -1.64 -17.10
N LYS A 35 -11.95 -1.08 -17.15
CA LYS A 35 -11.46 -0.43 -18.37
C LYS A 35 -11.33 -1.39 -19.55
N ALA A 36 -10.93 -2.64 -19.30
CA ALA A 36 -10.84 -3.65 -20.34
C ALA A 36 -12.20 -3.99 -20.96
N LYS A 37 -13.27 -3.99 -20.15
CA LYS A 37 -14.64 -4.15 -20.65
C LYS A 37 -15.07 -2.94 -21.48
N GLU A 38 -14.88 -1.73 -20.96
CA GLU A 38 -15.19 -0.49 -21.67
C GLU A 38 -14.50 -0.41 -23.05
N LEU A 39 -13.23 -0.81 -23.12
CA LEU A 39 -12.48 -0.86 -24.38
C LEU A 39 -12.95 -1.99 -25.30
N ALA A 40 -13.38 -3.13 -24.76
CA ALA A 40 -13.94 -4.22 -25.57
C ALA A 40 -15.26 -3.80 -26.21
N ASP A 41 -16.13 -3.12 -25.45
CA ASP A 41 -17.40 -2.57 -25.94
C ASP A 41 -17.15 -1.54 -27.05
N ALA A 42 -16.21 -0.61 -26.84
CA ALA A 42 -15.83 0.40 -27.84
C ALA A 42 -15.25 -0.20 -29.13
N LEU A 43 -14.62 -1.38 -29.05
CA LEU A 43 -14.07 -2.10 -30.19
C LEU A 43 -15.08 -3.09 -30.84
N GLY A 44 -16.32 -3.13 -30.35
CA GLY A 44 -17.36 -4.05 -30.84
C GLY A 44 -17.03 -5.53 -30.58
N ILE A 45 -16.30 -5.82 -29.51
CA ILE A 45 -15.92 -7.19 -29.14
C ILE A 45 -16.91 -7.72 -28.13
N GLU A 46 -17.91 -8.43 -28.65
CA GLU A 46 -18.90 -9.12 -27.84
C GLU A 46 -18.29 -10.27 -27.03
N ASN A 47 -18.89 -10.57 -25.88
CA ASN A 47 -18.52 -11.68 -24.98
C ASN A 47 -17.10 -11.61 -24.39
N PHE A 48 -16.46 -10.43 -24.38
CA PHE A 48 -15.19 -10.25 -23.68
C PHE A 48 -15.38 -10.34 -22.16
N SER A 49 -14.69 -11.31 -21.53
CA SER A 49 -14.69 -11.47 -20.08
C SER A 49 -13.35 -11.04 -19.49
N ALA A 50 -13.35 -9.88 -18.82
CA ALA A 50 -12.24 -9.41 -17.99
C ALA A 50 -12.16 -10.19 -16.65
N SER A 51 -12.11 -11.51 -16.72
CA SER A 51 -12.05 -12.39 -15.54
C SER A 51 -10.76 -12.21 -14.74
N ASN A 52 -10.71 -12.75 -13.53
CA ASN A 52 -9.48 -12.76 -12.72
C ASN A 52 -8.34 -13.47 -13.47
N GLY A 53 -8.62 -14.61 -14.11
CA GLY A 53 -7.63 -15.31 -14.92
C GLY A 53 -7.20 -14.57 -16.20
N TRP A 54 -8.02 -13.64 -16.73
CA TRP A 54 -7.58 -12.71 -17.76
C TRP A 54 -6.63 -11.66 -17.18
N LEU A 55 -6.99 -11.05 -16.04
CA LEU A 55 -6.20 -10.02 -15.36
C LEU A 55 -4.83 -10.56 -14.95
N ASP A 56 -4.77 -11.77 -14.38
CA ASP A 56 -3.51 -12.40 -13.97
C ASP A 56 -2.58 -12.64 -15.16
N ARG A 57 -3.12 -13.16 -16.26
CA ARG A 57 -2.36 -13.34 -17.51
C ARG A 57 -1.90 -12.01 -18.10
N PHE A 58 -2.74 -10.98 -18.06
CA PHE A 58 -2.39 -9.63 -18.50
C PHE A 58 -1.22 -9.07 -17.69
N ARG A 59 -1.27 -9.23 -16.36
CA ARG A 59 -0.22 -8.78 -15.45
C ARG A 59 1.09 -9.49 -15.69
N ILE A 60 1.08 -10.83 -15.74
CA ILE A 60 2.27 -11.66 -15.99
C ILE A 60 2.92 -11.26 -17.33
N ARG A 61 2.11 -11.16 -18.39
CA ARG A 61 2.63 -10.88 -19.74
C ARG A 61 3.25 -9.49 -19.88
N ASN A 62 2.77 -8.51 -19.11
CA ASN A 62 3.25 -7.13 -19.18
C ASN A 62 4.14 -6.76 -18.00
N ASN A 63 4.59 -7.74 -17.20
CA ASN A 63 5.41 -7.54 -16.01
C ASN A 63 4.83 -6.53 -15.01
N ILE A 64 3.50 -6.58 -14.79
CA ILE A 64 2.78 -5.67 -13.89
C ILE A 64 2.58 -6.36 -12.54
N THR A 65 3.18 -5.80 -11.48
CA THR A 65 2.98 -6.26 -10.11
C THR A 65 2.07 -5.31 -9.34
N PHE A 66 1.20 -5.87 -8.51
CA PHE A 66 0.39 -5.10 -7.56
C PHE A 66 1.16 -5.05 -6.26
N ARG A 67 1.64 -3.85 -5.89
CA ARG A 67 2.34 -3.60 -4.63
C ARG A 67 1.58 -2.52 -3.88
N SER A 68 1.59 -2.60 -2.56
CA SER A 68 1.22 -1.44 -1.74
C SER A 68 2.27 -0.37 -1.99
N LEU A 69 1.88 0.73 -2.64
CA LEU A 69 2.70 1.93 -2.69
C LEU A 69 2.44 2.67 -1.38
N GLY A 70 3.05 2.18 -0.30
CA GLY A 70 3.01 2.79 1.01
C GLY A 70 4.37 3.34 1.37
N GLY A 71 4.40 4.57 1.89
CA GLY A 71 5.57 5.18 2.49
C GLY A 71 5.74 6.65 2.12
N GLU A 72 6.30 7.41 3.06
CA GLU A 72 6.77 8.79 2.92
C GLU A 72 7.83 8.96 1.81
N ALA A 73 8.33 7.85 1.24
CA ALA A 73 9.26 7.83 0.12
C ALA A 73 8.77 8.55 -1.15
N ALA A 74 7.46 8.80 -1.30
CA ALA A 74 6.94 9.59 -2.40
C ALA A 74 7.15 11.11 -2.21
N ASP A 75 7.39 11.56 -0.97
CA ASP A 75 7.48 12.97 -0.57
C ASP A 75 8.92 13.43 -0.29
N VAL A 76 9.91 12.52 -0.37
CA VAL A 76 11.32 12.86 -0.16
C VAL A 76 11.98 13.20 -1.49
N ASP A 77 12.60 14.37 -1.58
CA ASP A 77 13.43 14.79 -2.71
C ASP A 77 14.64 13.85 -2.85
N PRO A 78 14.87 13.21 -4.00
CA PRO A 78 16.04 12.36 -4.21
C PRO A 78 17.38 13.04 -3.90
N SER A 79 17.48 14.35 -4.16
CA SER A 79 18.70 15.12 -3.87
C SER A 79 18.96 15.28 -2.36
N LEU A 80 17.89 15.36 -1.56
CA LEU A 80 17.99 15.38 -0.11
C LEU A 80 18.46 14.02 0.42
N CYS A 81 18.01 12.91 -0.18
CA CYS A 81 18.49 11.58 0.16
C CYS A 81 20.00 11.42 -0.09
N GLU A 82 20.49 11.93 -1.23
CA GLU A 82 21.92 11.88 -1.58
C GLU A 82 22.78 12.67 -0.58
N ASP A 83 22.37 13.90 -0.22
CA ASP A 83 23.07 14.71 0.79
C ASP A 83 23.14 13.99 2.16
N TRP A 84 22.02 13.41 2.60
CA TRP A 84 22.01 12.68 3.87
C TRP A 84 22.81 11.38 3.85
N GLN A 85 22.96 10.72 2.70
CA GLN A 85 23.82 9.53 2.58
C GLN A 85 25.29 9.85 2.80
N GLU A 86 25.75 11.02 2.37
CA GLU A 86 27.13 11.46 2.61
C GLU A 86 27.31 12.03 4.02
N ARG A 87 26.33 12.80 4.52
CA ARG A 87 26.44 13.53 5.79
C ARG A 87 26.23 12.65 7.02
N LEU A 88 25.31 11.69 6.98
CA LEU A 88 24.94 10.89 8.14
C LEU A 88 26.11 10.06 8.69
N PRO A 89 26.91 9.33 7.89
CA PRO A 89 28.08 8.60 8.39
C PRO A 89 29.10 9.51 9.09
N LEU A 90 29.30 10.74 8.59
CA LEU A 90 30.24 11.71 9.18
C LEU A 90 29.77 12.22 10.55
N LEU A 91 28.45 12.31 10.76
CA LEU A 91 27.88 12.68 12.06
C LEU A 91 27.99 11.51 13.04
N LEU A 92 27.65 10.30 12.58
CA LEU A 92 27.67 9.08 13.39
C LEU A 92 29.10 8.69 13.81
N ALA A 93 30.11 8.94 12.97
CA ALA A 93 31.52 8.65 13.29
C ALA A 93 32.08 9.37 14.54
N ARG A 94 31.31 10.28 15.15
CA ARG A 94 31.67 10.98 16.39
C ARG A 94 31.21 10.26 17.65
N TYR A 95 30.46 9.17 17.49
CA TYR A 95 29.83 8.40 18.57
C TYR A 95 30.23 6.94 18.41
N ASP A 96 30.35 6.23 19.52
CA ASP A 96 30.48 4.78 19.51
C ASP A 96 29.11 4.14 19.20
N ASP A 97 29.10 2.91 18.68
CA ASP A 97 27.86 2.20 18.32
C ASP A 97 26.89 2.02 19.51
N GLU A 98 27.42 2.04 20.73
CA GLU A 98 26.66 1.99 21.98
C GLU A 98 25.86 3.28 22.24
N ASP A 99 26.33 4.43 21.73
CA ASP A 99 25.73 5.75 21.93
C ASP A 99 24.80 6.18 20.77
N ILE A 100 24.72 5.39 19.70
CA ILE A 100 23.86 5.66 18.55
C ILE A 100 22.54 4.93 18.74
N PHE A 101 21.50 5.65 19.14
CA PHE A 101 20.16 5.08 19.33
C PHE A 101 19.20 5.44 18.20
N ASN A 102 18.37 4.46 17.82
CA ASN A 102 17.17 4.67 17.02
C ASN A 102 15.93 4.35 17.85
N MET A 103 14.90 5.17 17.73
CA MET A 103 13.63 5.01 18.43
C MET A 103 12.48 5.12 17.44
N ASP A 104 11.56 4.15 17.50
CA ASP A 104 10.36 4.16 16.66
C ASP A 104 9.14 3.64 17.43
N GLU A 105 7.95 4.02 16.99
CA GLU A 105 6.68 3.67 17.58
C GLU A 105 5.89 2.70 16.70
N THR A 106 5.30 1.68 17.32
CA THR A 106 4.31 0.83 16.68
C THR A 106 2.97 0.90 17.40
N ALA A 107 1.88 0.77 16.63
CA ALA A 107 0.53 0.72 17.16
C ALA A 107 0.04 -0.73 17.26
N LEU A 108 -0.24 -1.19 18.48
CA LEU A 108 -0.89 -2.47 18.75
C LEU A 108 -2.40 -2.27 18.90
N PHE A 109 -3.16 -2.71 17.89
CA PHE A 109 -4.63 -2.66 17.90
C PHE A 109 -5.22 -3.95 18.48
N PHE A 110 -5.35 -4.03 19.81
CA PHE A 110 -5.80 -5.24 20.51
C PHE A 110 -7.32 -5.52 20.39
N ARG A 111 -8.11 -4.56 19.89
CA ARG A 111 -9.58 -4.69 19.65
C ARG A 111 -9.99 -4.44 18.20
N ALA A 112 -9.04 -4.38 17.26
CA ALA A 112 -9.40 -4.19 15.86
C ALA A 112 -10.14 -5.42 15.32
N LEU A 113 -11.32 -5.17 14.76
CA LEU A 113 -12.06 -6.16 13.97
C LEU A 113 -11.59 -6.13 12.50
N PRO A 114 -11.82 -7.21 11.74
CA PRO A 114 -11.57 -7.23 10.30
C PRO A 114 -12.26 -6.06 9.59
N ASN A 115 -11.55 -5.43 8.66
CA ASN A 115 -12.09 -4.32 7.84
C ASN A 115 -12.90 -4.80 6.62
N LYS A 116 -13.08 -6.11 6.47
CA LYS A 116 -13.86 -6.77 5.43
C LYS A 116 -14.72 -7.85 6.07
N SER A 117 -15.97 -7.93 5.66
CA SER A 117 -16.89 -8.96 6.08
C SER A 117 -17.59 -9.55 4.86
N MET A 118 -18.01 -10.82 4.97
CA MET A 118 -18.94 -11.42 4.01
C MET A 118 -20.34 -10.91 4.36
N ILE A 119 -21.01 -10.26 3.40
CA ILE A 119 -22.36 -9.72 3.55
C ILE A 119 -23.31 -10.42 2.58
N GLN A 120 -24.58 -10.58 2.98
CA GLN A 120 -25.60 -11.11 2.06
C GLN A 120 -25.93 -10.06 1.00
N LYS A 121 -26.26 -10.50 -0.23
CA LYS A 121 -26.52 -9.60 -1.37
C LYS A 121 -27.73 -8.66 -1.16
N SER A 122 -28.67 -9.05 -0.29
CA SER A 122 -29.85 -8.27 0.08
C SER A 122 -29.58 -7.25 1.19
N GLU A 123 -28.43 -7.32 1.86
CA GLU A 123 -28.07 -6.41 2.94
C GLU A 123 -27.27 -5.23 2.41
N GLY A 124 -27.59 -4.04 2.91
CA GLY A 124 -26.79 -2.86 2.65
C GLY A 124 -25.40 -3.01 3.29
N ALA A 125 -24.35 -2.70 2.53
CA ALA A 125 -22.97 -2.70 3.01
C ALA A 125 -22.72 -1.52 3.97
N ARG A 126 -23.25 -1.60 5.20
CA ARG A 126 -23.01 -0.64 6.27
C ARG A 126 -22.11 -1.28 7.31
N GLY A 127 -20.83 -0.87 7.33
CA GLY A 127 -19.88 -1.30 8.35
C GLY A 127 -20.12 -0.59 9.69
N GLY A 128 -19.84 -1.28 10.79
CA GLY A 128 -19.72 -0.65 12.10
C GLY A 128 -18.47 0.23 12.20
N LYS A 129 -18.45 1.16 13.15
CA LYS A 129 -17.25 1.95 13.47
C LYS A 129 -16.18 0.99 14.00
N ILE A 130 -15.06 0.84 13.26
CA ILE A 130 -13.93 0.03 13.71
C ILE A 130 -13.35 0.67 14.98
N PRO A 131 -13.29 -0.05 16.11
CA PRO A 131 -12.61 0.44 17.30
C PRO A 131 -11.15 0.73 16.95
N LYS A 132 -10.71 1.97 17.17
CA LYS A 132 -9.31 2.40 16.97
C LYS A 132 -8.53 2.39 18.28
N GLU A 133 -9.00 1.63 19.27
CA GLU A 133 -8.28 1.42 20.52
C GLU A 133 -6.93 0.78 20.20
N ARG A 134 -5.85 1.48 20.57
CA ARG A 134 -4.49 1.07 20.28
C ARG A 134 -3.58 1.40 21.47
N LEU A 135 -2.72 0.46 21.80
CA LEU A 135 -1.54 0.74 22.61
C LEU A 135 -0.46 1.24 21.66
N THR A 136 0.19 2.35 22.00
CA THR A 136 1.42 2.74 21.31
C THR A 136 2.58 2.15 22.09
N ILE A 137 3.44 1.40 21.41
CA ILE A 137 4.64 0.81 21.99
C ILE A 137 5.82 1.46 21.28
N SER A 138 6.69 2.12 22.04
CA SER A 138 7.94 2.63 21.51
C SER A 138 9.09 1.68 21.82
N PHE A 139 9.89 1.41 20.82
CA PHE A 139 11.13 0.64 20.91
C PHE A 139 12.31 1.56 20.69
N CYS A 140 13.33 1.44 21.53
CA CYS A 140 14.59 2.15 21.38
C CYS A 140 15.72 1.11 21.40
N LEU A 141 16.59 1.17 20.39
CA LEU A 141 17.70 0.24 20.20
C LEU A 141 18.97 1.01 19.86
N SER A 142 20.11 0.59 20.45
CA SER A 142 21.42 1.09 20.04
C SER A 142 21.91 0.40 18.76
N ALA A 143 22.86 1.00 18.07
CA ALA A 143 23.52 0.39 16.90
C ALA A 143 24.32 -0.86 17.29
N ALA A 144 24.84 -0.92 18.52
CA ALA A 144 25.45 -2.12 19.12
C ALA A 144 24.44 -3.25 19.40
N GLY A 145 23.14 -2.99 19.29
CA GLY A 145 22.06 -3.97 19.46
C GLY A 145 21.50 -4.08 20.87
N GLU A 146 21.86 -3.17 21.77
CA GLU A 146 21.23 -3.06 23.08
C GLU A 146 19.79 -2.58 22.93
N LYS A 147 18.91 -3.11 23.79
CA LYS A 147 17.47 -2.84 23.71
C LYS A 147 17.00 -2.25 25.01
N GLU A 148 16.47 -1.04 24.92
CA GLU A 148 15.78 -0.43 26.04
C GLU A 148 14.45 -1.12 26.32
N LYS A 149 13.99 -1.01 27.57
CA LYS A 149 12.68 -1.53 27.94
C LYS A 149 11.59 -0.82 27.12
N PRO A 150 10.70 -1.55 26.43
CA PRO A 150 9.66 -0.93 25.62
C PRO A 150 8.78 0.01 26.45
N LEU A 151 8.56 1.22 25.95
CA LEU A 151 7.66 2.18 26.56
C LEU A 151 6.25 1.95 26.04
N VAL A 152 5.32 1.64 26.94
CA VAL A 152 3.91 1.45 26.61
C VAL A 152 3.13 2.71 26.94
N ILE A 153 2.62 3.36 25.91
CA ILE A 153 1.80 4.57 26.02
C ILE A 153 0.35 4.17 25.78
N TRP A 154 -0.49 4.38 26.79
CA TRP A 154 -1.93 4.20 26.71
C TRP A 154 -2.65 5.51 27.03
N ARG A 155 -3.67 5.85 26.23
CA ARG A 155 -4.57 6.94 26.58
C ARG A 155 -5.62 6.42 27.56
N CYS A 156 -5.51 6.79 28.82
CA CYS A 156 -6.61 6.67 29.77
C CYS A 156 -7.60 7.83 29.53
N GLN A 157 -8.82 7.55 29.06
CA GLN A 157 -9.91 8.53 29.13
C GLN A 157 -10.42 8.55 30.58
N THR A 158 -10.05 9.56 31.34
CA THR A 158 -10.72 9.89 32.61
C THR A 158 -12.12 10.41 32.28
N ASN A 159 -13.11 9.52 32.27
CA ASN A 159 -14.50 9.93 32.38
C ASN A 159 -14.76 10.31 33.84
N LEU A 160 -14.25 11.45 34.29
CA LEU A 160 -14.82 12.13 35.46
C LEU A 160 -16.16 12.72 35.00
N LYS A 161 -17.23 12.00 35.30
CA LYS A 161 -18.57 12.57 35.32
C LYS A 161 -18.72 13.25 36.68
N GLU A 162 -18.70 14.58 36.70
CA GLU A 162 -19.34 15.39 37.74
C GLU A 162 -20.86 15.28 37.64
#